data_AF-A0A238U9U6-F1
#
_entry.id   AF-A0A238U9U6-F1
#
_cell.length_a   1.000
_cell.length_b   1.000
_cell.length_c   1.000
_cell.angle_alpha   90.00
_cell.angle_beta   90.00
_cell.angle_gamma   90.00
#
_symmetry.space_group_name_H-M   'P 1'
#
loop_
_entity.id
_entity.type
_entity.pdbx_description
1 polymer ?
#
loop_
_entity_poly.entity_id
_entity_poly.type
_entity_poly.pdbx_seq_one_letter_code
_entity_poly.pdbx_strand_id
1 'polypeptide(L)'
;MKTLTNNYIFKALDAYPYDLEEAMEALTYALAYDEKNTMVLGLLGRINAESLYDYEKAKSYFAEALAEDINAFHIYPHYVNVLLWNEDLDEAEKLIDFALKIKGSDKAVLYVSKARLFEQKRSYQKALDFLKEAKIHTYNDSFMYTINQHKDRIKDKVPRKKKKTKKKEKKKEAKAKKNKKKK
;
A
#
# COMPACT_ATOMS: atom_id res chain seq x y z
N MET A 1 -16.17 30.90 8.64
CA MET A 1 -15.04 30.39 7.84
C MET A 1 -15.07 28.86 7.74
N LYS A 2 -14.93 28.10 8.85
CA LYS A 2 -15.00 26.61 8.83
C LYS A 2 -16.21 26.02 8.08
N THR A 3 -17.39 26.63 8.21
CA THR A 3 -18.61 26.16 7.52
C THR A 3 -18.56 26.33 6.00
N LEU A 4 -17.90 27.37 5.49
CA LEU A 4 -17.75 27.59 4.05
C LEU A 4 -16.72 26.63 3.45
N THR A 5 -15.57 26.46 4.11
CA THR A 5 -14.56 25.46 3.73
C THR A 5 -15.18 24.06 3.61
N ASN A 6 -15.99 23.66 4.60
CA ASN A 6 -16.63 22.35 4.59
C ASN A 6 -17.59 22.15 3.40
N ASN A 7 -18.36 23.18 3.01
CA ASN A 7 -19.27 23.08 1.87
C ASN A 7 -18.52 22.79 0.56
N TYR A 8 -17.39 23.46 0.35
CA TYR A 8 -16.57 23.23 -0.84
C TYR A 8 -15.83 21.89 -0.79
N ILE A 9 -15.40 21.44 0.39
CA ILE A 9 -14.85 20.09 0.56
C ILE A 9 -15.88 19.03 0.18
N PHE A 10 -17.13 19.17 0.62
CA PHE A 10 -18.20 18.21 0.28
C PHE A 10 -18.47 18.18 -1.23
N LYS A 11 -18.56 19.35 -1.87
CA LYS A 11 -18.67 19.42 -3.34
C LYS A 11 -17.52 18.71 -4.05
N ALA A 12 -16.28 18.94 -3.60
CA ALA A 12 -15.11 18.30 -4.18
C ALA A 12 -15.14 16.77 -3.99
N LEU A 13 -15.59 16.28 -2.83
CA LEU A 13 -15.73 14.86 -2.54
C LEU A 13 -16.82 14.18 -3.37
N ASP A 14 -17.94 14.86 -3.61
CA ASP A 14 -19.05 14.33 -4.41
C ASP A 14 -18.68 14.28 -5.91
N ALA A 15 -17.91 15.27 -6.38
CA ALA A 15 -17.47 15.36 -7.77
C ALA A 15 -16.32 14.38 -8.09
N TYR A 16 -15.34 14.24 -7.20
CA TYR A 16 -14.17 13.40 -7.44
C TYR A 16 -14.47 11.90 -7.28
N PRO A 17 -14.05 11.01 -8.21
CA PRO A 17 -13.11 11.25 -9.33
C PRO A 17 -13.78 11.44 -10.70
N TYR A 18 -15.10 11.69 -10.75
CA TYR A 18 -15.87 11.64 -11.99
C TYR A 18 -15.93 12.99 -12.72
N ASP A 19 -16.06 14.10 -11.98
CA ASP A 19 -16.00 15.46 -12.50
C ASP A 19 -14.79 16.19 -11.90
N LEU A 20 -13.67 16.15 -12.63
CA LEU A 20 -12.42 16.71 -12.15
C LEU A 20 -12.41 18.25 -12.17
N GLU A 21 -13.14 18.86 -13.11
CA GLU A 21 -13.22 20.32 -13.23
C GLU A 21 -13.98 20.90 -12.04
N GLU A 22 -15.17 20.37 -11.74
CA GLU A 22 -15.96 20.79 -10.59
C GLU A 22 -15.20 20.53 -9.27
N ALA A 23 -14.54 19.38 -9.15
CA ALA A 23 -13.73 19.07 -7.98
C ALA A 23 -12.59 20.08 -7.78
N MET A 24 -11.86 20.44 -8.84
CA MET A 24 -10.75 21.39 -8.77
C MET A 24 -11.21 22.83 -8.50
N GLU A 25 -12.35 23.25 -9.06
CA GLU A 25 -12.94 24.55 -8.75
C GLU A 25 -13.32 24.62 -7.27
N ALA A 26 -14.04 23.61 -6.77
CA ALA A 26 -14.42 23.54 -5.36
C ALA A 26 -13.19 23.52 -4.43
N LEU A 27 -12.15 22.74 -4.76
CA LEU A 27 -10.91 22.71 -3.98
C LEU A 27 -10.20 24.07 -3.97
N THR A 28 -10.22 24.80 -5.08
CA THR A 28 -9.63 26.15 -5.16
C THR A 28 -10.34 27.11 -4.22
N TYR A 29 -11.67 27.08 -4.17
CA TYR A 29 -12.42 27.86 -3.19
C TYR A 29 -12.14 27.41 -1.75
N ALA A 30 -12.12 26.10 -1.47
CA ALA A 30 -11.82 25.59 -0.14
C ALA A 30 -10.44 26.03 0.35
N LEU A 31 -9.42 25.93 -0.51
CA LEU A 31 -8.04 26.32 -0.24
C LEU A 31 -7.93 27.82 0.07
N ALA A 32 -8.65 28.68 -0.66
CA ALA A 32 -8.67 30.12 -0.41
C ALA A 32 -9.23 30.49 0.99
N TYR A 33 -10.04 29.63 1.60
CA TYR A 33 -10.54 29.83 2.96
C TYR A 33 -9.66 29.20 4.05
N ASP A 34 -8.97 28.10 3.73
CA ASP A 34 -8.12 27.35 4.67
C ASP A 34 -7.06 26.55 3.89
N GLU A 35 -5.92 27.20 3.64
CA GLU A 35 -4.83 26.65 2.83
C GLU A 35 -4.21 25.38 3.43
N LYS A 36 -4.33 25.20 4.75
CA LYS A 36 -3.73 24.09 5.49
C LYS A 36 -4.70 22.95 5.79
N ASN A 37 -5.92 23.02 5.25
CA ASN A 37 -6.91 22.00 5.50
C ASN A 37 -6.46 20.64 4.97
N THR A 38 -6.29 19.67 5.87
CA THR A 38 -5.72 18.36 5.50
C THR A 38 -6.58 17.59 4.51
N MET A 39 -7.91 17.77 4.52
CA MET A 39 -8.80 17.16 3.51
C MET A 39 -8.59 17.76 2.12
N VAL A 40 -8.41 19.08 2.03
CA VAL A 40 -8.16 19.79 0.76
C VAL A 40 -6.81 19.38 0.20
N LEU A 41 -5.75 19.47 1.01
CA LEU A 41 -4.40 19.05 0.64
C LEU A 41 -4.37 17.55 0.25
N GLY A 42 -5.08 16.71 1.00
CA GLY A 42 -5.21 15.28 0.70
C GLY A 42 -5.86 15.01 -0.66
N LEU A 43 -6.95 15.71 -0.99
CA LEU A 43 -7.62 15.58 -2.30
C LEU A 43 -6.76 16.13 -3.44
N LEU A 44 -6.09 17.26 -3.25
CA LEU A 44 -5.13 17.78 -4.22
C LEU A 44 -3.99 16.79 -4.47
N GLY A 45 -3.44 16.18 -3.42
CA GLY A 45 -2.43 15.14 -3.53
C GLY A 45 -2.92 13.93 -4.34
N ARG A 46 -4.15 13.47 -4.07
CA ARG A 46 -4.77 12.38 -4.82
C ARG A 46 -5.00 12.71 -6.28
N ILE A 47 -5.52 13.90 -6.61
CA ILE A 47 -5.73 14.33 -8.00
C ILE A 47 -4.40 14.35 -8.77
N ASN A 48 -3.35 14.92 -8.17
CA ASN A 48 -2.04 14.98 -8.80
C ASN A 48 -1.47 13.57 -9.06
N ALA A 49 -1.62 12.64 -8.11
CA ALA A 49 -1.12 11.28 -8.28
C ALA A 49 -1.99 10.40 -9.21
N GLU A 50 -3.31 10.39 -8.98
CA GLU A 50 -4.25 9.43 -9.59
C GLU A 50 -4.72 9.89 -10.98
N SER A 51 -4.80 11.20 -11.22
CA SER A 51 -5.30 11.77 -12.48
C SER A 51 -4.19 12.37 -13.35
N LEU A 52 -3.21 13.05 -12.74
CA LEU A 52 -2.15 13.76 -13.47
C LEU A 52 -0.82 12.99 -13.51
N TYR A 53 -0.69 11.92 -12.72
CA TYR A 53 0.56 11.15 -12.55
C TYR A 53 1.77 12.00 -12.12
N ASP A 54 1.52 13.17 -11.50
CA ASP A 54 2.54 14.02 -10.91
C ASP A 54 2.77 13.61 -9.45
N TYR A 55 3.60 12.58 -9.28
CA TYR A 55 3.88 12.01 -7.97
C TYR A 55 4.67 12.95 -7.06
N GLU A 56 5.59 13.76 -7.58
CA GLU A 56 6.36 14.71 -6.76
C GLU A 56 5.46 15.81 -6.21
N LYS A 57 4.54 16.33 -7.04
CA LYS A 57 3.56 17.30 -6.56
C LYS A 57 2.62 16.68 -5.54
N ALA A 58 2.15 15.45 -5.78
CA ALA A 58 1.32 14.73 -4.82
C ALA A 58 2.02 14.51 -3.47
N LYS A 59 3.30 14.09 -3.48
CA LYS A 59 4.14 13.95 -2.28
C LYS A 59 4.19 15.26 -1.49
N SER A 60 4.36 16.39 -2.17
CA SER A 60 4.41 17.71 -1.52
C SER A 60 3.13 18.03 -0.76
N TYR A 61 1.96 17.80 -1.36
CA TYR A 61 0.66 18.04 -0.71
C TYR A 61 0.42 17.13 0.49
N PHE A 62 0.78 15.84 0.38
CA PHE A 62 0.62 14.90 1.48
C PHE A 62 1.59 15.20 2.64
N ALA A 63 2.83 15.60 2.33
CA ALA A 63 3.79 16.02 3.33
C ALA A 63 3.33 17.28 4.07
N GLU A 64 2.79 18.26 3.34
CA GLU A 64 2.21 19.47 3.92
C GLU A 64 1.01 19.16 4.83
N ALA A 65 0.10 18.28 4.39
CA ALA A 65 -1.04 17.85 5.20
C ALA A 65 -0.61 17.19 6.52
N LEU A 66 0.40 16.31 6.48
CA LEU A 66 0.92 15.64 7.68
C LEU A 66 1.78 16.54 8.56
N ALA A 67 2.38 17.60 8.01
CA ALA A 67 3.07 18.62 8.79
C ALA A 67 2.09 19.45 9.63
N GLU A 68 0.87 19.69 9.11
CA GLU A 68 -0.20 20.38 9.85
C GLU A 68 -0.86 19.46 10.90
N ASP A 69 -1.23 18.24 10.54
CA ASP A 69 -1.79 17.27 11.48
C ASP A 69 -1.32 15.83 11.22
N ILE A 70 -0.45 15.33 12.10
CA ILE A 70 0.01 13.93 12.07
C ILE A 70 -1.12 12.92 12.33
N ASN A 71 -2.28 13.36 12.84
CA ASN A 71 -3.46 12.52 13.03
C ASN A 71 -4.42 12.57 11.85
N ALA A 72 -4.04 13.19 10.72
CA ALA A 72 -4.77 13.12 9.46
C ALA A 72 -4.66 11.71 8.84
N PHE A 73 -5.27 10.72 9.50
CA PHE A 73 -5.08 9.29 9.18
C PHE A 73 -5.45 8.92 7.74
N HIS A 74 -6.40 9.66 7.16
CA HIS A 74 -6.83 9.49 5.78
C HIS A 74 -5.69 9.74 4.78
N ILE A 75 -4.64 10.50 5.13
CA ILE A 75 -3.51 10.80 4.24
C ILE A 75 -2.58 9.59 4.05
N TYR A 76 -2.28 8.85 5.12
CA TYR A 76 -1.23 7.82 5.10
C TYR A 76 -1.42 6.77 3.99
N PRO A 77 -2.61 6.17 3.78
CA PRO A 77 -2.76 5.16 2.74
C PRO A 77 -2.47 5.71 1.34
N HIS A 78 -2.87 6.94 1.05
CA HIS A 78 -2.65 7.57 -0.25
C HIS A 78 -1.20 7.99 -0.44
N TYR A 79 -0.59 8.65 0.55
CA TYR A 79 0.81 9.05 0.46
C TYR A 79 1.73 7.82 0.31
N VAL A 80 1.49 6.77 1.09
CA VAL A 80 2.25 5.51 0.94
C VAL A 80 2.05 4.91 -0.46
N ASN A 81 0.84 4.92 -1.02
CA ASN A 81 0.63 4.45 -2.39
C ASN A 81 1.46 5.25 -3.41
N VAL A 82 1.49 6.59 -3.29
CA VAL A 82 2.29 7.44 -4.18
C VAL A 82 3.77 7.10 -4.10
N LEU A 83 4.31 6.94 -2.89
CA LEU A 83 5.72 6.55 -2.71
C LEU A 83 5.99 5.17 -3.34
N LEU A 84 5.07 4.22 -3.21
CA LEU A 84 5.22 2.90 -3.84
C LEU A 84 5.06 2.94 -5.37
N TRP A 85 4.22 3.82 -5.92
CA TRP A 85 4.06 4.01 -7.37
C TRP A 85 5.26 4.70 -8.00
N ASN A 86 5.86 5.65 -7.28
CA ASN A 86 7.07 6.37 -7.68
C ASN A 86 8.37 5.59 -7.38
N GLU A 87 8.26 4.37 -6.86
CA GLU A 87 9.39 3.52 -6.43
C GLU A 87 10.30 4.14 -5.33
N ASP A 88 9.79 5.10 -4.55
CA ASP A 88 10.44 5.71 -3.39
C ASP A 88 10.41 4.79 -2.16
N LEU A 89 10.96 3.60 -2.28
CA LEU A 89 10.72 2.49 -1.34
C LEU A 89 11.27 2.76 0.07
N ASP A 90 12.36 3.50 0.19
CA ASP A 90 12.95 3.80 1.50
C ASP A 90 12.19 4.90 2.25
N GLU A 91 11.63 5.87 1.51
CA GLU A 91 10.71 6.87 2.08
C GLU A 91 9.40 6.21 2.51
N ALA A 92 8.85 5.32 1.67
CA ALA A 92 7.66 4.54 2.00
C ALA A 92 7.86 3.73 3.29
N GLU A 93 9.00 3.07 3.45
CA GLU A 93 9.31 2.30 4.67
C GLU A 93 9.32 3.18 5.92
N LYS A 94 9.99 4.34 5.86
CA LYS A 94 10.05 5.30 6.96
C LYS A 94 8.67 5.83 7.33
N LEU A 95 7.86 6.21 6.33
CA LEU A 95 6.51 6.74 6.55
C LEU A 95 5.60 5.69 7.20
N ILE A 96 5.62 4.45 6.69
CA ILE A 96 4.84 3.34 7.27
C ILE A 96 5.26 3.08 8.72
N ASP A 97 6.56 3.02 8.99
CA ASP A 97 7.09 2.76 10.34
C ASP A 97 6.76 3.87 11.33
N PHE A 98 6.73 5.12 10.88
CA PHE A 98 6.23 6.24 11.66
C PHE A 98 4.74 6.09 11.94
N ALA A 99 3.93 5.91 10.90
CA ALA A 99 2.47 5.81 11.01
C ALA A 99 2.03 4.64 11.91
N LEU A 100 2.77 3.51 11.89
CA LEU A 100 2.52 2.36 12.76
C LEU A 100 2.73 2.67 14.26
N LYS A 101 3.43 3.74 14.63
CA LYS A 101 3.60 4.16 16.04
C LYS A 101 2.49 5.08 16.53
N ILE A 102 1.73 5.71 15.63
CA ILE A 102 0.70 6.69 15.99
C ILE A 102 -0.54 5.98 16.55
N LYS A 103 -1.07 6.46 17.67
CA LYS A 103 -2.31 5.93 18.26
C LYS A 103 -3.49 6.30 17.36
N GLY A 104 -4.31 5.33 16.98
CA GLY A 104 -5.50 5.55 16.15
C GLY A 104 -5.30 5.33 14.65
N SER A 105 -4.05 5.19 14.17
CA SER A 105 -3.82 4.84 12.77
C SER A 105 -4.27 3.42 12.45
N ASP A 106 -4.76 3.20 11.22
CA ASP A 106 -5.22 1.90 10.75
C ASP A 106 -4.03 0.95 10.55
N LYS A 107 -3.76 0.12 11.56
CA LYS A 107 -2.64 -0.82 11.56
C LYS A 107 -2.76 -1.86 10.45
N ALA A 108 -3.97 -2.34 10.18
CA ALA A 108 -4.18 -3.37 9.17
C ALA A 108 -3.80 -2.85 7.78
N VAL A 109 -4.27 -1.65 7.43
CA VAL A 109 -3.93 -0.98 6.16
C VAL A 109 -2.43 -0.72 6.05
N LEU A 110 -1.80 -0.22 7.11
CA LEU A 110 -0.35 0.05 7.13
C LEU A 110 0.49 -1.22 6.97
N TYR A 111 0.12 -2.33 7.62
CA TYR A 111 0.81 -3.60 7.44
C TYR A 111 0.62 -4.19 6.04
N VAL A 112 -0.55 -4.02 5.41
CA VAL A 112 -0.75 -4.39 3.99
C VAL A 112 0.16 -3.55 3.08
N SER A 113 0.29 -2.26 3.35
CA SER A 113 1.24 -1.40 2.64
C SER A 113 2.69 -1.85 2.84
N LYS A 114 3.07 -2.24 4.06
CA LYS A 114 4.39 -2.80 4.34
C LYS A 114 4.63 -4.12 3.59
N ALA A 115 3.60 -4.96 3.48
CA ALA A 115 3.67 -6.17 2.66
C ALA A 115 3.89 -5.83 1.17
N ARG A 116 3.18 -4.84 0.62
CA ARG A 116 3.38 -4.37 -0.77
C ARG A 116 4.79 -3.83 -1.00
N LEU A 117 5.32 -3.05 -0.06
CA LEU A 117 6.71 -2.58 -0.09
C LEU A 117 7.71 -3.74 -0.21
N PHE A 118 7.59 -4.75 0.67
CA PHE A 118 8.49 -5.91 0.62
C PHE A 118 8.23 -6.84 -0.57
N GLU A 119 7.01 -6.84 -1.12
CA GLU A 119 6.69 -7.48 -2.40
C GLU A 119 7.44 -6.80 -3.56
N GLN A 120 7.47 -5.46 -3.62
CA GLN A 120 8.25 -4.70 -4.62
C GLN A 120 9.77 -4.92 -4.44
N LYS A 121 10.26 -4.95 -3.19
CA LYS A 121 11.65 -5.34 -2.86
C LYS A 121 11.96 -6.84 -3.11
N ARG A 122 11.02 -7.62 -3.67
CA ARG A 122 11.11 -9.07 -3.94
C ARG A 122 11.41 -9.94 -2.71
N SER A 123 11.20 -9.40 -1.52
CA SER A 123 11.33 -10.09 -0.23
C SER A 123 10.00 -10.74 0.15
N TYR A 124 9.56 -11.70 -0.67
CA TYR A 124 8.22 -12.28 -0.58
C TYR A 124 7.91 -12.93 0.78
N GLN A 125 8.89 -13.57 1.42
CA GLN A 125 8.66 -14.17 2.75
C GLN A 125 8.36 -13.09 3.79
N LYS A 126 9.12 -12.00 3.79
CA LYS A 126 8.92 -10.86 4.68
C LYS A 126 7.58 -10.16 4.40
N ALA A 127 7.20 -10.05 3.13
CA ALA A 127 5.87 -9.55 2.75
C ALA A 127 4.73 -10.41 3.30
N LEU A 128 4.85 -11.75 3.22
CA LEU A 128 3.88 -12.67 3.80
C LEU A 128 3.80 -12.59 5.33
N ASP A 129 4.91 -12.29 6.00
CA ASP A 129 4.93 -12.10 7.45
C ASP A 129 4.17 -10.82 7.84
N PHE A 130 4.36 -9.71 7.11
CA PHE A 130 3.55 -8.50 7.35
C PHE A 130 2.07 -8.68 7.05
N LEU A 131 1.68 -9.55 6.10
CA LEU A 131 0.27 -9.89 5.92
C LEU A 131 -0.32 -10.68 7.10
N LYS A 132 0.49 -11.42 7.86
CA LYS A 132 0.03 -12.05 9.11
C LYS A 132 -0.25 -10.98 10.17
N GLU A 133 0.62 -9.98 10.29
CA GLU A 133 0.40 -8.84 11.18
C GLU A 133 -0.86 -8.06 10.78
N ALA A 134 -1.04 -7.77 9.48
CA ALA A 134 -2.25 -7.13 8.97
C ALA A 134 -3.52 -7.89 9.37
N LYS A 135 -3.49 -9.22 9.29
CA LYS A 135 -4.61 -10.09 9.65
C LYS A 135 -4.99 -9.95 11.13
N ILE A 136 -4.01 -9.83 12.05
CA ILE A 136 -4.25 -9.67 13.49
C ILE A 136 -5.02 -8.38 13.78
N HIS A 137 -4.74 -7.32 13.02
CA HIS A 137 -5.34 -6.00 13.21
C HIS A 137 -6.61 -5.77 12.37
N THR A 138 -7.11 -6.78 11.66
CA THR A 138 -8.29 -6.66 10.81
C THR A 138 -9.53 -7.13 11.55
N TYR A 139 -10.56 -6.29 11.59
CA TYR A 139 -11.80 -6.55 12.33
C TYR A 139 -13.06 -6.60 11.44
N ASN A 140 -12.90 -6.66 10.11
CA ASN A 140 -14.01 -6.77 9.18
C ASN A 140 -13.67 -7.72 8.02
N ASP A 141 -14.69 -8.41 7.52
CA ASP A 141 -14.53 -9.46 6.50
C ASP A 141 -14.10 -8.89 5.14
N SER A 142 -14.55 -7.69 4.80
CA SER A 142 -14.20 -7.02 3.54
C SER A 142 -12.69 -6.83 3.42
N PHE A 143 -12.06 -6.30 4.47
CA PHE A 143 -10.61 -6.09 4.47
C PHE A 143 -9.83 -7.40 4.64
N MET A 144 -10.39 -8.38 5.37
CA MET A 144 -9.82 -9.73 5.46
C MET A 144 -9.72 -10.39 4.08
N TYR A 145 -10.74 -10.22 3.23
CA TYR A 145 -10.72 -10.69 1.84
C TYR A 145 -9.54 -10.06 1.07
N THR A 146 -9.36 -8.74 1.17
CA THR A 146 -8.23 -8.04 0.54
C THR A 146 -6.87 -8.60 1.00
N ILE A 147 -6.68 -8.84 2.31
CA ILE A 147 -5.44 -9.44 2.83
C ILE A 147 -5.19 -10.83 2.24
N ASN A 148 -6.22 -11.66 2.11
CA ASN A 148 -6.10 -12.99 1.53
C ASN A 148 -5.72 -12.93 0.03
N GLN A 149 -6.29 -11.99 -0.73
CA GLN A 149 -5.92 -11.78 -2.13
C GLN A 149 -4.44 -11.39 -2.28
N HIS A 150 -3.94 -10.49 -1.43
CA HIS A 150 -2.52 -10.14 -1.42
C HIS A 150 -1.64 -11.34 -1.08
N LYS A 151 -2.05 -12.14 -0.10
CA LYS A 151 -1.32 -13.33 0.35
C LYS A 151 -1.17 -14.34 -0.77
N ASP A 152 -2.24 -14.62 -1.49
CA ASP A 152 -2.22 -15.62 -2.56
C ASP A 152 -1.41 -15.13 -3.75
N ARG A 153 -1.58 -13.85 -4.16
CA ARG A 153 -0.73 -13.22 -5.17
C ARG A 153 0.76 -13.30 -4.84
N ILE A 154 1.16 -13.04 -3.59
CA ILE A 154 2.57 -13.08 -3.19
C ILE A 154 3.10 -14.51 -3.15
N LYS A 155 2.32 -15.49 -2.67
CA LYS A 155 2.74 -16.91 -2.67
C LYS A 155 3.07 -17.42 -4.07
N ASP A 156 2.33 -16.98 -5.08
CA ASP A 156 2.56 -17.38 -6.47
C ASP A 156 3.91 -16.87 -7.01
N LYS A 157 4.43 -15.77 -6.45
CA LYS A 157 5.74 -15.20 -6.77
C LYS A 157 6.91 -15.86 -6.03
N VAL A 158 6.65 -16.65 -4.98
CA VAL A 158 7.71 -17.33 -4.22
C VAL A 158 8.36 -18.41 -5.09
N PRO A 159 9.69 -18.37 -5.32
CA PRO A 159 10.37 -19.37 -6.10
C PRO A 159 10.18 -20.75 -5.49
N ARG A 160 9.46 -21.64 -6.19
CA ARG A 160 9.36 -23.04 -5.79
C ARG A 160 10.76 -23.63 -5.88
N LYS A 161 11.38 -23.96 -4.74
CA LYS A 161 12.59 -24.80 -4.73
C LYS A 161 12.28 -26.01 -5.59
N LYS A 162 12.94 -26.15 -6.76
CA LYS A 162 12.85 -27.37 -7.57
C LYS A 162 13.15 -28.51 -6.61
N LYS A 163 12.14 -29.33 -6.29
CA LYS A 163 12.38 -30.60 -5.61
C LYS A 163 13.36 -31.33 -6.53
N LYS A 164 14.67 -31.32 -6.21
CA LYS A 164 15.62 -32.25 -6.80
C LYS A 164 14.95 -33.60 -6.65
N THR A 165 14.55 -34.18 -7.77
CA THR A 165 13.79 -35.42 -7.80
C THR A 165 14.65 -36.50 -7.17
N LYS A 166 14.53 -36.69 -5.84
CA LYS A 166 15.07 -37.86 -5.11
C LYS A 166 14.54 -39.17 -5.71
N LYS A 167 13.51 -39.11 -6.57
CA LYS A 167 13.02 -40.22 -7.41
C LYS A 167 14.00 -40.67 -8.52
N LYS A 168 14.92 -39.83 -9.02
CA LYS A 168 15.91 -40.25 -10.04
C LYS A 168 17.18 -40.85 -9.42
N GLU A 169 17.63 -40.40 -8.26
CA GLU A 169 18.77 -41.00 -7.53
C GLU A 169 18.43 -42.37 -6.96
N LYS A 170 17.27 -42.55 -6.30
CA LYS A 170 16.83 -43.87 -5.82
C LYS A 170 16.64 -44.89 -6.95
N LYS A 171 16.23 -44.46 -8.15
CA LYS A 171 16.13 -45.34 -9.34
C LYS A 171 17.51 -45.71 -9.92
N LYS A 172 18.53 -44.84 -9.81
CA LYS A 172 19.89 -45.15 -10.25
C LYS A 172 20.60 -46.09 -9.27
N GLU A 173 20.47 -45.90 -7.96
CA GLU A 173 21.02 -46.83 -6.95
C GLU A 173 20.36 -48.22 -6.99
N ALA A 174 19.05 -48.30 -7.20
CA ALA A 174 18.35 -49.57 -7.32
C ALA A 174 18.75 -50.36 -8.58
N LYS A 175 19.04 -49.67 -9.71
CA LYS A 175 19.56 -50.30 -10.93
C LYS A 175 21.03 -50.74 -10.79
N ALA A 176 21.86 -49.95 -10.10
CA ALA A 176 23.25 -50.33 -9.83
C ALA A 176 23.37 -51.56 -8.92
N LYS A 177 22.50 -51.69 -7.90
CA LYS A 177 22.46 -52.88 -7.03
C LYS A 177 21.92 -54.14 -7.72
N LYS A 178 21.04 -54.02 -8.72
CA LYS A 178 20.57 -55.17 -9.51
C LYS A 178 21.62 -55.71 -10.49
N ASN A 179 22.49 -54.86 -11.05
CA ASN A 179 23.55 -55.30 -11.97
C ASN A 179 24.75 -55.94 -11.27
N LYS A 180 25.02 -55.63 -9.99
CA LYS A 180 26.07 -56.29 -9.19
C LYS A 180 25.72 -57.69 -8.68
N LYS A 181 24.44 -58.10 -8.73
CA LYS A 181 23.98 -59.44 -8.32
C LYS A 181 23.83 -60.43 -9.49
N LYS A 182 24.16 -60.01 -10.71
CA LYS A 182 24.06 -60.82 -11.95
C LYS A 182 25.42 -61.09 -12.62
N LYS A 183 26.51 -60.70 -11.98
CA LYS A 183 27.88 -61.17 -12.24
C LYS A 183 28.30 -62.00 -11.04
#